data_AF-A0A9P5PCX2-F1
#
_entry.id   AF-A0A9P5PCX2-F1
#
_cell.length_a   1.000
_cell.length_b   1.000
_cell.length_c   1.000
_cell.angle_alpha   90.00
_cell.angle_beta   90.00
_cell.angle_gamma   90.00
#
_symmetry.space_group_name_H-M   'P 1'
#
loop_
_entity.id
_entity.type
_entity.pdbx_description
1 polymer ?
#
loop_
_entity_poly.entity_id
_entity_poly.type
_entity_poly.pdbx_seq_one_letter_code
_entity_poly.pdbx_strand_id
1 'polypeptide(L)'
;MEEAPDPDTPRIPLPPSAHTGKPGAKKQLGTVEESRNFYQLAELLAQGFEHVKWDGRMPTLVIDRLGRIVVVLAGQPEDPSYSDDLMSAYDLMETRGHAYGIGSSASEPQRRSNFSAYNCGTTMGMSNRFPVFMNPKAKRPLIQELLDAKPFQRMALYQSPMAPRVYAEYKHVNGVLSQKIVFLGARFNLGRTSGHSSTGTSSIGPSVGVLSLPWVGLTRDGVLSSFCGR
;
A
#
# COMPACT_ATOMS: atom_id res chain seq x y z
N MET A 1 -2.40 -35.26 27.13
CA MET A 1 -3.76 -34.81 26.82
C MET A 1 -3.59 -33.74 25.77
N GLU A 2 -3.90 -34.09 24.53
CA GLU A 2 -3.82 -33.20 23.38
C GLU A 2 -5.10 -32.36 23.38
N GLU A 3 -4.94 -31.06 23.63
CA GLU A 3 -6.06 -30.10 23.71
C GLU A 3 -6.65 -29.95 22.30
N ALA A 4 -7.96 -30.21 22.17
CA ALA A 4 -8.62 -30.15 20.88
C ALA A 4 -8.55 -28.72 20.31
N PRO A 5 -8.29 -28.54 19.00
CA PRO A 5 -8.14 -27.22 18.39
C PRO A 5 -9.46 -26.43 18.49
N ASP A 6 -9.33 -25.16 18.89
CA ASP A 6 -10.43 -24.21 19.02
C ASP A 6 -11.17 -24.05 17.67
N PRO A 7 -12.49 -24.36 17.62
CA PRO A 7 -13.29 -24.25 16.40
C PRO A 7 -13.34 -22.83 15.82
N ASP A 8 -13.01 -21.81 16.61
CA ASP A 8 -13.03 -20.41 16.18
C ASP A 8 -11.72 -19.93 15.55
N THR A 9 -10.77 -20.84 15.25
CA THR A 9 -9.53 -20.48 14.58
C THR A 9 -9.82 -19.89 13.18
N PRO A 10 -9.43 -18.63 12.90
CA PRO A 10 -9.77 -17.97 11.65
C PRO A 10 -9.12 -18.68 10.46
N ARG A 11 -9.95 -19.04 9.47
CA ARG A 11 -9.48 -19.60 8.18
C ARG A 11 -8.89 -18.48 7.33
N ILE A 12 -7.66 -18.67 6.86
CA ILE A 12 -6.97 -17.65 6.05
C ILE A 12 -7.17 -17.98 4.56
N PRO A 13 -7.90 -17.15 3.80
CA PRO A 13 -8.01 -17.34 2.36
C PRO A 13 -6.66 -17.10 1.69
N LEU A 14 -6.30 -17.95 0.73
CA LEU A 14 -5.21 -17.65 -0.17
C LEU A 14 -5.59 -16.42 -1.01
N PRO A 15 -4.78 -15.34 -1.02
CA PRO A 15 -4.98 -14.29 -1.99
C PRO A 15 -4.79 -14.91 -3.38
N PRO A 16 -5.72 -14.70 -4.34
CA PRO A 16 -5.49 -15.12 -5.72
C PRO A 16 -4.15 -14.53 -6.15
N SER A 17 -3.21 -15.40 -6.52
CA SER A 17 -1.80 -15.05 -6.71
C SER A 17 -1.66 -13.68 -7.39
N ALA A 18 -1.00 -12.74 -6.72
CA ALA A 18 -0.87 -11.36 -7.18
C ALA A 18 -0.05 -11.33 -8.49
N HIS A 19 -0.75 -11.40 -9.63
CA HIS A 19 -0.14 -11.33 -10.96
C HIS A 19 0.37 -9.92 -11.24
N THR A 20 1.58 -9.62 -10.79
CA THR A 20 2.33 -8.41 -11.16
C THR A 20 3.64 -8.81 -11.85
N GLY A 21 3.56 -9.02 -13.16
CA GLY A 21 4.72 -9.30 -14.01
C GLY A 21 4.29 -9.68 -15.42
N LYS A 22 5.21 -9.62 -16.38
CA LYS A 22 5.07 -10.28 -17.69
C LYS A 22 4.54 -11.70 -17.43
N PRO A 23 3.66 -12.28 -18.27
CA PRO A 23 3.18 -13.65 -18.08
C PRO A 23 4.38 -14.61 -18.05
N GLY A 24 4.92 -14.81 -16.85
CA GLY A 24 5.95 -15.79 -16.57
C GLY A 24 5.36 -17.15 -16.88
N ALA A 25 6.20 -18.07 -17.34
CA ALA A 25 5.79 -19.42 -17.68
C ALA A 25 4.88 -19.99 -16.57
N LYS A 26 3.59 -20.16 -16.89
CA LYS A 26 2.53 -20.57 -15.95
C LYS A 26 2.78 -21.90 -15.24
N LYS A 27 3.84 -22.64 -15.62
CA LYS A 27 4.11 -24.02 -15.20
C LYS A 27 4.42 -24.18 -13.70
N GLN A 28 4.69 -23.11 -12.96
CA GLN A 28 5.08 -23.19 -11.54
C GLN A 28 4.07 -22.56 -10.57
N LEU A 29 2.97 -22.01 -11.07
CA LEU A 29 1.88 -21.55 -10.20
C LEU A 29 0.93 -22.74 -10.06
N GLY A 30 0.66 -23.14 -8.81
CA GLY A 30 -0.25 -24.25 -8.50
C GLY A 30 -1.59 -24.16 -9.21
N THR A 31 -2.35 -25.24 -9.19
CA THR A 31 -3.66 -25.28 -9.84
C THR A 31 -4.61 -24.24 -9.24
N VAL A 32 -5.64 -23.83 -10.01
CA VAL A 32 -6.69 -22.92 -9.48
C VAL A 32 -7.38 -23.54 -8.27
N GLU A 33 -7.47 -24.86 -8.21
CA GLU A 33 -8.02 -25.61 -7.07
C GLU A 33 -7.13 -25.51 -5.84
N GLU A 34 -5.81 -25.69 -5.99
CA GLU A 34 -4.84 -25.47 -4.91
C GLU A 34 -4.90 -24.04 -4.37
N SER A 35 -5.08 -23.04 -5.25
CA SER A 35 -5.24 -21.63 -4.83
C SER A 35 -6.52 -21.36 -4.05
N ARG A 36 -7.48 -22.29 -4.02
CA ARG A 36 -8.72 -22.20 -3.24
C ARG A 36 -8.64 -22.97 -1.92
N ASN A 37 -7.59 -23.74 -1.70
CA ASN A 37 -7.41 -24.48 -0.46
C ASN A 37 -7.09 -23.50 0.67
N PHE A 38 -7.76 -23.67 1.79
CA PHE A 38 -7.50 -22.90 3.00
C PHE A 38 -6.49 -23.66 3.84
N TYR A 39 -5.41 -23.00 4.24
CA TYR A 39 -4.48 -23.56 5.22
C TYR A 39 -4.94 -23.20 6.63
N GLN A 40 -4.84 -24.15 7.54
CA GLN A 40 -4.98 -23.85 8.97
C GLN A 40 -3.63 -23.35 9.50
N LEU A 41 -3.68 -22.47 10.52
CA LEU A 41 -2.47 -21.96 11.19
C LEU A 41 -1.56 -23.12 11.66
N ALA A 42 -2.14 -24.17 12.24
CA ALA A 42 -1.39 -25.36 12.69
C ALA A 42 -0.61 -26.05 11.55
N GLU A 43 -1.17 -26.13 10.35
CA GLU A 43 -0.51 -26.74 9.19
C GLU A 43 0.68 -25.91 8.71
N LEU A 44 0.56 -24.58 8.71
CA LEU A 44 1.65 -23.67 8.36
C LEU A 44 2.78 -23.76 9.40
N LEU A 45 2.45 -23.78 10.69
CA LEU A 45 3.44 -23.97 11.75
C LEU A 45 4.15 -25.32 11.62
N ALA A 46 3.41 -26.39 11.31
CA ALA A 46 3.98 -27.73 11.07
C ALA A 46 4.91 -27.77 9.84
N GLN A 47 4.64 -26.95 8.83
CA GLN A 47 5.54 -26.74 7.67
C GLN A 47 6.75 -25.85 7.99
N GLY A 48 6.87 -25.37 9.22
CA GLY A 48 8.00 -24.57 9.70
C GLY A 48 7.82 -23.06 9.53
N PHE A 49 6.66 -22.58 9.08
CA PHE A 49 6.38 -21.13 9.05
C PHE A 49 6.38 -20.55 10.46
N GLU A 50 6.67 -19.26 10.54
CA GLU A 50 6.57 -18.50 11.79
C GLU A 50 5.35 -17.58 11.76
N HIS A 51 4.58 -17.59 12.84
CA HIS A 51 3.48 -16.66 13.04
C HIS A 51 3.98 -15.42 13.80
N VAL A 52 4.00 -14.29 13.09
CA VAL A 52 4.38 -13.00 13.69
C VAL A 52 3.12 -12.32 14.21
N LYS A 53 2.95 -12.31 15.54
CA LYS A 53 1.88 -11.54 16.18
C LYS A 53 2.18 -10.04 16.02
N TRP A 54 1.26 -9.32 15.40
CA TRP A 54 1.41 -7.89 15.17
C TRP A 54 0.17 -7.13 15.63
N ASP A 55 0.41 -6.03 16.34
CA ASP A 55 -0.63 -5.18 16.94
C ASP A 55 -1.13 -4.08 15.98
N GLY A 56 -0.61 -4.02 14.76
CA GLY A 56 -0.92 -2.98 13.78
C GLY A 56 -0.28 -1.62 14.08
N ARG A 57 0.42 -1.45 15.22
CA ARG A 57 0.95 -0.17 15.69
C ARG A 57 2.45 -0.07 15.56
N MET A 58 3.15 -1.05 16.12
CA MET A 58 4.62 -1.09 16.13
C MET A 58 5.14 -1.47 14.74
N PRO A 59 5.97 -0.64 14.08
CA PRO A 59 6.62 -1.05 12.84
C PRO A 59 7.46 -2.31 13.08
N THR A 60 7.20 -3.37 12.32
CA THR A 60 7.87 -4.67 12.47
C THR A 60 8.49 -5.10 11.14
N LEU A 61 9.77 -5.45 11.18
CA LEU A 61 10.49 -5.96 10.00
C LEU A 61 10.49 -7.49 10.03
N VAL A 62 10.09 -8.10 8.93
CA VAL A 62 10.27 -9.55 8.71
C VAL A 62 11.52 -9.73 7.86
N ILE A 63 12.49 -10.44 8.43
CA ILE A 63 13.81 -10.66 7.84
C ILE A 63 13.92 -12.14 7.49
N ASP A 64 14.42 -12.45 6.29
CA ASP A 64 14.68 -13.84 5.89
C ASP A 64 15.98 -14.38 6.51
N ARG A 65 16.25 -15.67 6.25
CA ARG A 65 17.48 -16.33 6.75
C ARG A 65 18.78 -15.70 6.24
N LEU A 66 18.74 -14.89 5.19
CA LEU A 66 19.89 -14.21 4.61
C LEU A 66 20.04 -12.76 5.11
N GLY A 67 19.24 -12.34 6.09
CA GLY A 67 19.28 -10.99 6.62
C GLY A 67 18.61 -9.95 5.72
N ARG A 68 17.81 -10.38 4.73
CA ARG A 68 17.10 -9.47 3.81
C ARG A 68 15.72 -9.16 4.36
N ILE A 69 15.33 -7.89 4.29
CA ILE A 69 13.96 -7.47 4.64
C ILE A 69 13.01 -7.97 3.54
N VAL A 70 12.11 -8.88 3.88
CA VAL A 70 11.12 -9.46 2.95
C VAL A 70 9.75 -8.83 3.11
N VAL A 71 9.39 -8.40 4.32
CA VAL A 71 8.13 -7.70 4.61
C VAL A 71 8.40 -6.57 5.61
N VAL A 72 7.76 -5.43 5.39
CA VAL A 72 7.71 -4.32 6.34
C VAL A 72 6.26 -4.16 6.79
N LEU A 73 6.00 -4.49 8.04
CA LEU A 73 4.72 -4.21 8.69
C LEU A 73 4.80 -2.77 9.20
N ALA A 74 4.25 -1.83 8.43
CA ALA A 74 4.58 -0.41 8.56
C ALA A 74 4.19 0.22 9.90
N GLY A 75 3.25 -0.34 10.65
CA GLY A 75 2.74 0.26 11.89
C GLY A 75 1.81 1.44 11.65
N GLN A 76 1.63 2.26 12.67
CA GLN A 76 0.98 3.57 12.58
C GLN A 76 1.78 4.61 13.40
N PRO A 77 1.61 5.92 13.15
CA PRO A 77 2.18 6.96 14.00
C PRO A 77 1.78 6.81 15.48
N GLU A 78 2.63 7.30 16.39
CA GLU A 78 2.31 7.39 17.83
C GLU A 78 1.20 8.43 18.15
N ASP A 79 0.67 9.11 17.14
CA ASP A 79 -0.42 10.08 17.27
C ASP A 79 -1.77 9.36 17.52
N PRO A 80 -2.41 9.54 18.69
CA PRO A 80 -3.70 8.91 18.99
C PRO A 80 -4.81 9.32 18.02
N SER A 81 -4.74 10.53 17.44
CA SER A 81 -5.77 11.01 16.50
C SER A 81 -5.66 10.36 15.12
N TYR A 82 -4.58 9.62 14.85
CA TYR A 82 -4.38 8.99 13.55
C TYR A 82 -5.47 7.96 13.24
N SER A 83 -5.94 7.22 14.25
CA SER A 83 -7.06 6.28 14.07
C SER A 83 -8.34 6.99 13.67
N ASP A 84 -8.62 8.16 14.25
CA ASP A 84 -9.80 8.97 13.93
C ASP A 84 -9.69 9.54 12.51
N ASP A 85 -8.49 9.93 12.09
CA ASP A 85 -8.22 10.36 10.71
C ASP A 85 -8.46 9.20 9.71
N LEU A 86 -8.07 7.97 10.04
CA LEU A 86 -8.33 6.80 9.19
C LEU A 86 -9.83 6.53 9.05
N MET A 87 -10.58 6.58 10.15
CA MET A 87 -12.05 6.45 10.11
C MET A 87 -12.68 7.58 9.31
N SER A 88 -12.20 8.82 9.48
CA SER A 88 -12.67 9.97 8.69
C SER A 88 -12.38 9.81 7.19
N ALA A 89 -11.22 9.25 6.82
CA ALA A 89 -10.90 8.93 5.43
C ALA A 89 -11.84 7.87 4.86
N TYR A 90 -12.14 6.83 5.66
CA TYR A 90 -13.06 5.77 5.29
C TYR A 90 -14.46 6.33 5.00
N ASP A 91 -15.04 7.07 5.96
CA ASP A 91 -16.37 7.65 5.84
C ASP A 91 -16.46 8.60 4.63
N LEU A 92 -15.40 9.36 4.37
CA LEU A 92 -15.32 10.25 3.22
C LEU A 92 -15.28 9.47 1.90
N MET A 93 -14.50 8.38 1.81
CA MET A 93 -14.46 7.52 0.62
C MET A 93 -15.79 6.84 0.37
N GLU A 94 -16.45 6.35 1.42
CA GLU A 94 -17.74 5.68 1.30
C GLU A 94 -18.80 6.68 0.83
N THR A 95 -18.96 7.80 1.54
CA THR A 95 -19.95 8.83 1.24
C THR A 95 -19.76 9.41 -0.16
N ARG A 96 -18.53 9.80 -0.51
CA ARG A 96 -18.24 10.40 -1.82
C ARG A 96 -18.20 9.35 -2.92
N GLY A 97 -17.71 8.15 -2.65
CA GLY A 97 -17.75 7.03 -3.58
C GLY A 97 -19.18 6.77 -4.04
N HIS A 98 -20.11 6.60 -3.09
CA HIS A 98 -21.53 6.40 -3.39
C HIS A 98 -22.13 7.53 -4.21
N ALA A 99 -21.84 8.80 -3.86
CA ALA A 99 -22.31 9.97 -4.63
C ALA A 99 -21.82 9.97 -6.09
N TYR A 100 -20.67 9.35 -6.36
CA TYR A 100 -20.12 9.17 -7.70
C TYR A 100 -20.45 7.82 -8.33
N GLY A 101 -21.34 7.01 -7.75
CA GLY A 101 -21.72 5.68 -8.24
C GLY A 101 -20.59 4.65 -8.14
N ILE A 102 -19.62 4.88 -7.24
CA ILE A 102 -18.53 3.97 -6.92
C ILE A 102 -18.91 3.26 -5.63
N GLY A 103 -19.34 2.00 -5.73
CA GLY A 103 -19.76 1.19 -4.59
C GLY A 103 -19.94 -0.26 -5.00
N SER A 104 -20.49 -1.08 -4.12
CA SER A 104 -20.81 -2.50 -4.39
C SER A 104 -21.73 -2.69 -5.60
N SER A 105 -22.52 -1.67 -5.95
CA SER A 105 -23.40 -1.64 -7.12
C SER A 105 -22.73 -1.10 -8.40
N ALA A 106 -21.43 -0.81 -8.38
CA ALA A 106 -20.73 -0.32 -9.56
C ALA A 106 -20.71 -1.39 -10.66
N SER A 107 -21.14 -1.01 -11.86
CA SER A 107 -21.38 -1.93 -12.98
C SER A 107 -20.11 -2.53 -13.61
N GLU A 108 -18.92 -2.03 -13.28
CA GLU A 108 -17.68 -2.43 -13.94
C GLU A 108 -16.72 -3.13 -12.97
N PRO A 109 -16.73 -4.47 -12.88
CA PRO A 109 -15.74 -5.19 -12.12
C PRO A 109 -14.35 -4.97 -12.72
N GLN A 110 -13.38 -4.59 -11.90
CA GLN A 110 -12.00 -4.52 -12.36
C GLN A 110 -11.39 -5.93 -12.42
N ARG A 111 -10.50 -6.15 -13.39
CA ARG A 111 -9.84 -7.45 -13.61
C ARG A 111 -9.10 -7.99 -12.37
N ARG A 112 -8.69 -7.11 -11.44
CA ARG A 112 -7.85 -7.46 -10.29
C ARG A 112 -8.60 -7.48 -8.97
N SER A 113 -9.76 -6.83 -8.88
CA SER A 113 -10.49 -6.68 -7.62
C SER A 113 -11.91 -6.19 -7.86
N ASN A 114 -12.78 -6.41 -6.88
CA ASN A 114 -14.11 -5.78 -6.79
C ASN A 114 -14.02 -4.28 -6.43
N PHE A 115 -12.81 -3.77 -6.18
CA PHE A 115 -12.56 -2.36 -5.91
C PHE A 115 -12.18 -1.62 -7.18
N SER A 116 -12.77 -0.45 -7.38
CA SER A 116 -12.39 0.46 -8.46
C SER A 116 -11.11 1.21 -8.08
N ALA A 117 -9.99 0.87 -8.70
CA ALA A 117 -8.75 1.64 -8.63
C ALA A 117 -8.74 2.76 -9.67
N TYR A 118 -8.49 3.99 -9.22
CA TYR A 118 -8.27 5.15 -10.08
C TYR A 118 -6.87 5.68 -9.89
N ASN A 119 -6.09 5.69 -10.96
CA ASN A 119 -4.74 6.23 -10.91
C ASN A 119 -4.75 7.74 -11.15
N CYS A 120 -4.05 8.47 -10.29
CA CYS A 120 -3.83 9.91 -10.43
C CYS A 120 -2.34 10.24 -10.16
N GLY A 121 -1.91 11.42 -10.58
CA GLY A 121 -0.52 11.86 -10.45
C GLY A 121 0.34 11.47 -11.64
N THR A 122 1.63 11.28 -11.42
CA THR A 122 2.60 11.02 -12.49
C THR A 122 3.15 9.61 -12.33
N THR A 123 3.29 8.84 -13.41
CA THR A 123 3.95 7.52 -13.38
C THR A 123 5.09 7.45 -14.38
N MET A 124 6.13 6.70 -14.04
CA MET A 124 7.21 6.31 -14.94
C MET A 124 7.23 4.78 -15.00
N GLY A 125 6.45 4.22 -15.93
CA GLY A 125 6.44 2.78 -16.19
C GLY A 125 7.69 2.34 -16.97
N MET A 126 8.04 1.04 -16.89
CA MET A 126 9.24 0.46 -17.53
C MET A 126 9.37 0.74 -19.04
N SER A 127 8.28 1.06 -19.73
CA SER A 127 8.26 1.34 -21.18
C SER A 127 8.23 2.82 -21.54
N ASN A 128 7.99 3.71 -20.57
CA ASN A 128 7.80 5.13 -20.84
C ASN A 128 9.13 5.86 -20.61
N ARG A 129 9.70 6.46 -21.68
CA ARG A 129 10.92 7.27 -21.58
C ARG A 129 10.72 8.59 -20.83
N PHE A 130 9.46 9.01 -20.67
CA PHE A 130 9.08 10.25 -20.02
C PHE A 130 7.99 10.00 -18.98
N PRO A 131 7.93 10.81 -17.91
CA PRO A 131 6.83 10.74 -16.95
C PRO A 131 5.48 10.96 -17.63
N VAL A 132 4.48 10.14 -17.29
CA VAL A 132 3.12 10.23 -17.83
C VAL A 132 2.17 10.69 -16.74
N PHE A 133 1.42 11.76 -16.99
CA PHE A 133 0.36 12.22 -16.10
C PHE A 133 -0.89 11.35 -16.25
N MET A 134 -1.28 10.68 -15.16
CA MET A 134 -2.46 9.84 -15.09
C MET A 134 -3.69 10.71 -14.80
N ASN A 135 -4.63 10.71 -15.74
CA ASN A 135 -5.85 11.49 -15.66
C ASN A 135 -7.07 10.58 -15.43
N PRO A 136 -7.70 10.61 -14.25
CA PRO A 136 -8.88 9.79 -13.93
C PRO A 136 -10.18 10.29 -14.60
N LYS A 137 -10.09 11.19 -15.59
CA LYS A 137 -11.20 11.69 -16.40
C LYS A 137 -12.34 12.24 -15.53
N ALA A 138 -13.55 11.68 -15.66
CA ALA A 138 -14.76 12.12 -14.96
C ALA A 138 -14.66 12.05 -13.43
N LYS A 139 -13.75 11.22 -12.88
CA LYS A 139 -13.54 11.09 -11.43
C LYS A 139 -12.48 12.03 -10.87
N ARG A 140 -11.91 12.92 -11.69
CA ARG A 140 -10.90 13.90 -11.25
C ARG A 140 -11.36 14.79 -10.09
N PRO A 141 -12.60 15.35 -10.08
CA PRO A 141 -13.04 16.18 -8.96
C PRO A 141 -13.11 15.41 -7.64
N LEU A 142 -13.64 14.18 -7.66
CA LEU A 142 -13.67 13.29 -6.51
C LEU A 142 -12.26 13.02 -5.97
N ILE A 143 -11.33 12.64 -6.84
CA ILE A 143 -9.96 12.31 -6.42
C ILE A 143 -9.25 13.54 -5.87
N GLN A 144 -9.45 14.71 -6.48
CA GLN A 144 -8.89 15.96 -5.98
C GLN A 144 -9.44 16.28 -4.58
N GLU A 145 -10.75 16.13 -4.36
CA GLU A 145 -11.36 16.31 -3.05
C GLU A 145 -10.76 15.38 -1.99
N LEU A 146 -10.59 14.09 -2.31
CA LEU A 146 -9.98 13.13 -1.40
C LEU A 146 -8.52 13.51 -1.08
N LEU A 147 -7.73 13.91 -2.09
CA LEU A 147 -6.33 14.31 -1.90
C LEU A 147 -6.18 15.62 -1.10
N ASP A 148 -7.15 16.51 -1.18
CA ASP A 148 -7.16 17.77 -0.43
C ASP A 148 -7.62 17.58 1.02
N ALA A 149 -8.24 16.45 1.35
CA ALA A 149 -8.68 16.16 2.70
C ALA A 149 -7.51 15.81 3.63
N LYS A 150 -7.51 16.44 4.82
CA LYS A 150 -6.50 16.25 5.88
C LYS A 150 -6.12 14.78 6.16
N PRO A 151 -7.06 13.83 6.32
CA PRO A 151 -6.67 12.47 6.67
C PRO A 151 -5.86 11.78 5.56
N PHE A 152 -6.13 12.07 4.28
CA PHE A 152 -5.35 11.54 3.16
C PHE A 152 -3.93 12.12 3.11
N GLN A 153 -3.79 13.42 3.38
CA GLN A 153 -2.49 14.06 3.48
C GLN A 153 -1.65 13.46 4.62
N ARG A 154 -2.28 13.17 5.76
CA ARG A 154 -1.61 12.51 6.91
C ARG A 154 -1.19 11.08 6.59
N MET A 155 -2.06 10.29 5.96
CA MET A 155 -1.70 8.95 5.48
C MET A 155 -0.51 8.98 4.49
N ALA A 156 -0.55 9.90 3.52
CA ALA A 156 0.51 10.05 2.53
C ALA A 156 1.85 10.46 3.16
N LEU A 157 1.82 11.38 4.12
CA LEU A 157 2.98 11.80 4.91
C LEU A 157 3.60 10.62 5.67
N TYR A 158 2.76 9.78 6.29
CA TYR A 158 3.22 8.61 7.02
C TYR A 158 3.92 7.56 6.12
N GLN A 159 3.41 7.35 4.91
CA GLN A 159 3.99 6.41 3.96
C GLN A 159 5.31 6.91 3.35
N SER A 160 5.53 8.22 3.30
CA SER A 160 6.72 8.84 2.69
C SER A 160 8.07 8.31 3.22
N PRO A 161 8.31 8.23 4.54
CA PRO A 161 9.56 7.68 5.09
C PRO A 161 9.72 6.17 4.93
N MET A 162 8.65 5.42 4.65
CA MET A 162 8.68 3.95 4.57
C MET A 162 9.37 3.41 3.31
N ALA A 163 9.74 4.29 2.37
CA ALA A 163 10.50 3.94 1.17
C ALA A 163 11.76 4.82 1.05
N PRO A 164 12.75 4.72 1.96
CA PRO A 164 13.82 5.71 2.12
C PRO A 164 14.68 5.91 0.87
N ARG A 165 14.97 4.84 0.11
CA ARG A 165 15.68 4.95 -1.18
C ARG A 165 14.88 5.75 -2.21
N VAL A 166 13.57 5.51 -2.28
CA VAL A 166 12.67 6.25 -3.18
C VAL A 166 12.49 7.68 -2.68
N TYR A 167 12.43 7.88 -1.37
CA TYR A 167 12.24 9.18 -0.74
C TYR A 167 13.46 10.10 -0.94
N ALA A 168 14.68 9.58 -0.82
CA ALA A 168 15.89 10.35 -1.08
C ALA A 168 15.91 10.89 -2.51
N GLU A 169 15.58 10.03 -3.48
CA GLU A 169 15.47 10.42 -4.89
C GLU A 169 14.32 11.40 -5.12
N TYR A 170 13.15 11.16 -4.51
CA TYR A 170 11.99 12.04 -4.62
C TYR A 170 12.29 13.44 -4.05
N LYS A 171 12.93 13.51 -2.88
CA LYS A 171 13.36 14.75 -2.25
C LYS A 171 14.39 15.48 -3.12
N HIS A 172 15.33 14.76 -3.72
CA HIS A 172 16.30 15.33 -4.66
C HIS A 172 15.62 15.91 -5.91
N VAL A 173 14.80 15.13 -6.60
CA VAL A 173 14.09 15.54 -7.82
C VAL A 173 13.13 16.70 -7.55
N ASN A 174 12.35 16.67 -6.45
CA ASN A 174 11.51 17.80 -6.07
C ASN A 174 12.32 19.06 -5.78
N GLY A 175 13.47 18.94 -5.11
CA GLY A 175 14.38 20.06 -4.90
C GLY A 175 14.83 20.70 -6.21
N VAL A 176 15.23 19.88 -7.20
CA VAL A 176 15.65 20.35 -8.53
C VAL A 176 14.48 20.96 -9.32
N LEU A 177 13.29 20.35 -9.27
CA LEU A 177 12.10 20.85 -9.96
C LEU A 177 11.60 22.17 -9.37
N SER A 178 11.57 22.30 -8.04
CA SER A 178 11.17 23.54 -7.37
C SER A 178 12.12 24.70 -7.67
N GLN A 179 13.41 24.42 -7.92
CA GLN A 179 14.36 25.44 -8.36
C GLN A 179 14.15 25.85 -9.83
N LYS A 180 13.78 24.92 -10.70
CA LYS A 180 13.59 25.18 -12.14
C LYS A 180 12.22 25.73 -12.48
N ILE A 181 11.20 25.40 -11.70
CA ILE A 181 9.81 25.78 -11.93
C ILE A 181 9.37 26.68 -10.77
N VAL A 182 9.81 27.95 -10.84
CA VAL A 182 9.44 29.02 -9.89
C VAL A 182 7.90 29.17 -9.76
N PHE A 183 7.14 28.69 -10.74
CA PHE A 183 5.69 28.86 -10.83
C PHE A 183 4.84 27.85 -10.02
N LEU A 184 5.40 26.75 -9.53
CA LEU A 184 4.62 25.71 -8.80
C LEU A 184 4.68 25.83 -7.27
N GLY A 185 5.48 26.76 -6.73
CA GLY A 185 5.76 26.90 -5.28
C GLY A 185 4.58 27.29 -4.39
N ALA A 186 3.40 27.58 -4.94
CA ALA A 186 2.26 28.08 -4.16
C ALA A 186 1.24 27.02 -3.71
N ARG A 187 1.31 25.76 -4.18
CA ARG A 187 0.22 24.76 -3.91
C ARG A 187 0.62 23.49 -3.16
N PHE A 188 1.90 23.21 -2.98
CA PHE A 188 2.38 22.09 -2.14
C PHE A 188 3.42 22.60 -1.16
N ASN A 189 3.00 23.42 -0.19
CA ASN A 189 3.87 23.82 0.91
C ASN A 189 3.82 22.72 1.99
N LEU A 190 4.48 21.59 1.72
CA LEU A 190 4.83 20.61 2.74
C LEU A 190 5.88 21.26 3.64
N GLY A 191 5.53 21.43 4.93
CA GLY A 191 6.31 22.17 5.93
C GLY A 191 7.82 21.96 5.84
N ARG A 192 8.54 23.05 5.59
CA ARG A 192 9.98 23.09 5.38
C ARG A 192 10.69 23.10 6.74
N THR A 193 11.24 21.96 7.18
CA THR A 193 12.26 21.92 8.24
C THR A 193 13.65 21.87 7.61
N SER A 194 14.54 22.74 8.06
CA SER A 194 15.88 22.99 7.49
C SER A 194 16.92 21.95 7.93
N GLY A 195 17.71 21.41 6.98
CA GLY A 195 18.88 20.57 7.25
C GLY A 195 19.77 20.37 6.01
N HIS A 196 21.09 20.50 6.18
CA HIS A 196 22.14 20.73 5.18
C HIS A 196 22.75 19.46 4.52
N SER A 197 23.26 19.64 3.27
CA SER A 197 24.34 18.90 2.54
C SER A 197 24.16 17.38 2.28
N SER A 198 24.74 16.69 1.29
CA SER A 198 25.84 16.88 0.32
C SER A 198 25.68 15.94 -0.90
N THR A 199 26.47 16.18 -1.94
CA THR A 199 26.46 15.67 -3.33
C THR A 199 26.82 14.18 -3.52
N GLY A 200 26.20 13.52 -4.52
CA GLY A 200 26.62 12.23 -5.08
C GLY A 200 25.72 11.77 -6.23
N THR A 201 26.28 11.60 -7.43
CA THR A 201 25.58 11.23 -8.68
C THR A 201 25.50 9.72 -8.88
N SER A 202 24.29 9.19 -9.15
CA SER A 202 24.09 8.00 -9.99
C SER A 202 22.61 7.79 -10.31
N SER A 203 22.29 7.65 -11.60
CA SER A 203 20.96 7.51 -12.18
C SER A 203 20.33 6.14 -11.92
N ILE A 204 19.09 6.11 -11.42
CA ILE A 204 18.03 5.11 -11.69
C ILE A 204 16.68 5.78 -11.35
N GLY A 205 15.79 5.91 -12.34
CA GLY A 205 14.53 6.67 -12.22
C GLY A 205 13.43 5.95 -11.42
N PRO A 206 12.50 6.68 -10.77
CA PRO A 206 11.55 6.11 -9.81
C PRO A 206 10.16 5.78 -10.40
N SER A 207 9.62 4.65 -9.94
CA SER A 207 8.21 4.25 -10.05
C SER A 207 7.39 5.00 -9.00
N VAL A 208 6.26 5.60 -9.38
CA VAL A 208 5.31 6.21 -8.42
C VAL A 208 4.36 5.13 -7.90
N GLY A 209 4.17 5.15 -6.58
CA GLY A 209 3.26 4.27 -5.86
C GLY A 209 1.85 4.36 -6.42
N VAL A 210 1.35 3.23 -6.90
CA VAL A 210 -0.09 3.01 -6.98
C VAL A 210 -0.58 3.08 -5.55
N LEU A 211 -1.45 4.03 -5.21
CA LEU A 211 -2.29 3.98 -4.01
C LEU A 211 -3.31 2.85 -4.20
N SER A 212 -2.83 1.64 -4.43
CA SER A 212 -3.55 0.45 -4.01
C SER A 212 -3.28 0.43 -2.53
N LEU A 213 -4.13 1.09 -1.76
CA LEU A 213 -4.27 0.71 -0.36
C LEU A 213 -4.71 -0.75 -0.44
N PRO A 214 -3.87 -1.75 -0.07
CA PRO A 214 -4.46 -3.01 0.31
C PRO A 214 -5.40 -2.64 1.45
N TRP A 215 -6.69 -2.85 1.24
CA TRP A 215 -7.61 -2.96 2.35
C TRP A 215 -7.16 -4.21 3.11
N VAL A 216 -6.19 -4.02 3.99
CA VAL A 216 -5.88 -4.95 5.07
C VAL A 216 -7.11 -4.83 5.94
N GLY A 217 -8.00 -5.83 5.86
CA GLY A 217 -9.29 -5.79 6.55
C GLY A 217 -9.06 -5.51 8.02
N LEU A 218 -9.30 -4.26 8.44
CA LEU A 218 -9.52 -3.95 9.84
C LEU A 218 -10.85 -4.61 10.18
N THR A 219 -10.79 -5.82 10.73
CA THR A 219 -11.88 -6.30 11.57
C THR A 219 -11.89 -5.41 12.82
N ARG A 220 -13.06 -5.23 13.41
CA ARG A 220 -13.30 -4.38 14.59
C ARG A 220 -12.43 -4.78 15.81
N ASP A 221 -11.77 -5.94 15.73
CA ASP A 221 -10.96 -6.55 16.78
C ASP A 221 -9.44 -6.33 16.64
N GLY A 222 -8.98 -5.64 15.58
CA GLY A 222 -7.64 -5.07 15.52
C GLY A 222 -6.44 -6.03 15.48
N VAL A 223 -6.64 -7.32 15.19
CA VAL A 223 -5.54 -8.30 15.09
C VAL A 223 -5.26 -8.63 13.63
N LEU A 224 -4.01 -8.39 13.20
CA LEU A 224 -3.52 -8.75 11.87
C LEU A 224 -2.44 -9.83 11.99
N SER A 225 -2.64 -10.95 11.30
CA SER A 225 -1.68 -12.05 11.22
C SER A 225 -0.97 -12.04 9.86
N SER A 226 0.34 -12.26 9.87
CA SER A 226 1.14 -12.47 8.67
C SER A 226 2.08 -13.66 8.86
N PHE A 227 2.36 -14.37 7.77
CA PHE A 227 3.18 -15.58 7.76
C PHE A 227 4.41 -15.38 6.92
N CYS A 228 5.57 -15.78 7.45
CA CYS A 228 6.81 -15.86 6.69
C CYS A 228 7.27 -17.31 6.61
N GLY A 229 7.52 -17.76 5.38
CA GLY A 229 8.13 -19.07 5.11
C GLY A 229 9.59 -19.06 5.55
N ARG A 230 10.00 -20.15 6.19
CA ARG A 230 11.36 -20.32 6.69
C ARG A 230 12.26 -20.73 5.54
#